data_AF-A0A9X3J2D4-F1
#
_entry.id   AF-A0A9X3J2D4-F1
#
_cell.length_a   1.000
_cell.length_b   1.000
_cell.length_c   1.000
_cell.angle_alpha   90.00
_cell.angle_beta   90.00
_cell.angle_gamma   90.00
#
_symmetry.space_group_name_H-M   'P 1'
#
loop_
_entity.id
_entity.type
_entity.pdbx_description
1 polymer ?
#
loop_
_entity_poly.entity_id
_entity_poly.type
_entity_poly.pdbx_seq_one_letter_code
_entity_poly.pdbx_strand_id
1 'polypeptide(L)'
;MALRINGTLAPPGSPWYERLFADQLCTVVIACGFDEYGANRSQDQLLETGLVARGFSRDDAGALARIAAGKRVVPQRPAEHWIAGAAATDAAGRPVDVVVTLVRAGDGSAGGDAASAFLDGLGRCDVAMYGGHGRYGTGPDFDYNFTADLVDDKGAIEASFSEYKDLEEFLVERGRTSKRSPLVEYRALVARGRLQIRRVNSGNLVINLRNYHTAEFGAHVMVDQLKTDPNIRRMSKQAFDKRYRLWLFNGCRTNDYFYNLRKLNPKANAGGLDLIGTRRVTYWSMIGDTMLKLLDELLQRRTFSQILQSLHAVNPDNPGDDARGPSHVADLGRRA
;
A
#
# COMPACT_ATOMS: atom_id res chain seq x y z
N MET A 1 -7.48 14.36 -22.00
CA MET A 1 -8.05 14.60 -20.66
C MET A 1 -6.88 14.68 -19.70
N ALA A 2 -6.66 15.80 -19.01
CA ALA A 2 -5.51 15.91 -18.09
C ALA A 2 -5.68 14.89 -16.95
N LEU A 3 -4.65 14.06 -16.72
CA LEU A 3 -4.65 13.12 -15.59
C LEU A 3 -4.85 13.92 -14.30
N ARG A 4 -5.88 13.56 -13.54
CA ARG A 4 -6.13 14.15 -12.23
C ARG A 4 -5.01 13.72 -11.30
N ILE A 5 -4.19 14.68 -10.86
CA ILE A 5 -3.18 14.45 -9.84
C ILE A 5 -3.76 14.87 -8.50
N ASN A 6 -3.98 13.92 -7.59
CA ASN A 6 -4.22 14.26 -6.18
C ASN A 6 -2.84 14.46 -5.51
N GLY A 7 -2.59 15.65 -4.94
CA GLY A 7 -1.30 16.04 -4.37
C GLY A 7 -0.52 17.05 -5.22
N THR A 8 0.72 17.32 -4.84
CA THR A 8 1.63 18.27 -5.50
C THR A 8 2.99 17.61 -5.80
N LEU A 9 3.61 18.06 -6.91
CA LEU A 9 4.97 17.71 -7.32
C LEU A 9 6.03 18.63 -6.70
N ALA A 10 5.60 19.76 -6.13
CA ALA A 10 6.47 20.73 -5.47
C ALA A 10 6.00 20.96 -4.02
N PRO A 11 6.01 19.91 -3.17
CA PRO A 11 5.63 20.05 -1.77
C PRO A 11 6.62 20.94 -1.00
N PRO A 12 6.13 21.96 -0.26
CA PRO A 12 7.00 22.81 0.54
C PRO A 12 7.42 22.11 1.84
N GLY A 13 8.52 22.61 2.42
CA GLY A 13 8.96 22.25 3.76
C GLY A 13 9.44 20.81 3.90
N SER A 14 9.44 20.32 5.14
CA SER A 14 9.89 18.99 5.55
C SER A 14 8.82 18.26 6.34
N PRO A 15 8.98 16.95 6.57
CA PRO A 15 8.26 16.26 7.63
C PRO A 15 8.46 16.97 8.98
N TRP A 16 7.49 16.85 9.88
CA TRP A 16 7.59 17.34 11.26
C TRP A 16 8.52 16.42 12.08
N TYR A 17 9.83 16.54 11.83
CA TYR A 17 10.86 15.69 12.43
C TYR A 17 10.92 15.78 13.95
N GLU A 18 10.59 16.93 14.53
CA GLU A 18 10.45 17.09 15.98
C GLU A 18 9.36 16.20 16.58
N ARG A 19 8.32 15.88 15.79
CA ARG A 19 7.27 14.93 16.19
C ARG A 19 7.62 13.50 15.82
N LEU A 20 8.21 13.25 14.65
CA LEU A 20 8.65 11.91 14.25
C LEU A 20 9.72 11.35 15.20
N PHE A 21 10.62 12.21 15.68
CA PHE A 21 11.75 11.81 16.52
C PHE A 21 11.53 12.15 18.01
N ALA A 22 10.28 12.42 18.39
CA ALA A 22 9.91 12.60 19.78
C ALA A 22 10.34 11.37 20.60
N ASP A 23 10.79 11.59 21.83
CA ASP A 23 11.27 10.54 22.74
C ASP A 23 12.48 9.75 22.21
N GLN A 24 13.25 10.36 21.30
CA GLN A 24 14.43 9.77 20.66
C GLN A 24 14.13 8.41 20.00
N LEU A 25 12.89 8.24 19.52
CA LEU A 25 12.41 7.02 18.86
C LEU A 25 11.61 7.38 17.61
N CYS A 26 11.91 6.70 16.51
CA CYS A 26 11.05 6.66 15.33
C CYS A 26 10.60 5.21 15.07
N THR A 27 9.29 5.00 14.96
CA THR A 27 8.72 3.70 14.62
C THR A 27 8.22 3.68 13.19
N VAL A 28 8.63 2.68 12.42
CA VAL A 28 8.35 2.52 11.00
C VAL A 28 7.70 1.17 10.76
N VAL A 29 6.65 1.11 9.94
CA VAL A 29 6.21 -0.14 9.31
C VAL A 29 6.54 -0.10 7.82
N ILE A 30 7.17 -1.16 7.32
CA ILE A 30 7.43 -1.37 5.90
C ILE A 30 6.69 -2.64 5.51
N ALA A 31 5.85 -2.55 4.48
CA ALA A 31 5.02 -3.65 4.04
C ALA A 31 5.20 -3.89 2.54
N CYS A 32 5.64 -5.11 2.19
CA CYS A 32 5.70 -5.59 0.82
C CYS A 32 4.44 -6.39 0.51
N GLY A 33 3.69 -5.95 -0.51
CA GLY A 33 2.50 -6.62 -1.01
C GLY A 33 2.81 -7.94 -1.69
N PHE A 34 1.77 -8.61 -2.16
CA PHE A 34 1.90 -9.87 -2.89
C PHE A 34 1.96 -9.64 -4.40
N ASP A 35 2.68 -10.53 -5.09
CA ASP A 35 2.68 -10.63 -6.55
C ASP A 35 2.41 -12.08 -6.96
N GLU A 36 1.49 -12.28 -7.90
CA GLU A 36 1.05 -13.60 -8.37
C GLU A 36 2.19 -14.41 -9.01
N TYR A 37 3.20 -13.72 -9.54
CA TYR A 37 4.37 -14.31 -10.19
C TYR A 37 5.59 -14.35 -9.26
N GLY A 38 5.42 -13.88 -8.01
CA GLY A 38 6.45 -13.93 -6.98
C GLY A 38 7.50 -12.83 -7.05
N ALA A 39 7.26 -11.75 -7.79
CA ALA A 39 8.19 -10.62 -7.88
C ALA A 39 8.48 -10.00 -6.49
N ASN A 40 7.51 -10.05 -5.57
CA ASN A 40 7.63 -9.60 -4.20
C ASN A 40 8.76 -10.28 -3.41
N ARG A 41 9.08 -11.56 -3.68
CA ARG A 41 10.07 -12.32 -2.91
C ARG A 41 11.48 -11.73 -3.01
N SER A 42 11.86 -11.26 -4.19
CA SER A 42 13.14 -10.55 -4.39
C SER A 42 13.17 -9.22 -3.63
N GLN A 43 12.02 -8.56 -3.50
CA GLN A 43 11.91 -7.30 -2.79
C GLN A 43 11.97 -7.51 -1.28
N ASP A 44 11.38 -8.58 -0.76
CA ASP A 44 11.52 -8.97 0.66
C ASP A 44 13.00 -9.17 1.04
N GLN A 45 13.76 -9.88 0.20
CA GLN A 45 15.21 -10.07 0.41
C GLN A 45 15.98 -8.74 0.31
N LEU A 46 15.62 -7.88 -0.65
CA LEU A 46 16.26 -6.57 -0.82
C LEU A 46 16.01 -5.66 0.39
N LEU A 47 14.80 -5.68 0.95
CA LEU A 47 14.48 -4.94 2.17
C LEU A 47 15.30 -5.43 3.37
N GLU A 48 15.39 -6.74 3.56
CA GLU A 48 16.17 -7.33 4.65
C GLU A 48 17.66 -6.95 4.55
N THR A 49 18.27 -7.23 3.40
CA THR A 49 19.69 -6.89 3.14
C THR A 49 19.93 -5.39 3.21
N GLY A 50 18.99 -4.58 2.73
CA GLY A 50 19.04 -3.12 2.80
C GLY A 50 18.94 -2.57 4.21
N LEU A 51 18.15 -3.19 5.10
CA LEU A 51 18.10 -2.84 6.52
C LEU A 51 19.43 -3.16 7.20
N VAL A 52 19.98 -4.35 6.96
CA VAL A 52 21.30 -4.74 7.49
C VAL A 52 22.39 -3.76 7.04
N ALA A 53 22.40 -3.38 5.76
CA ALA A 53 23.35 -2.41 5.21
C ALA A 53 23.24 -1.00 5.85
N ARG A 54 22.10 -0.70 6.49
CA ARG A 54 21.83 0.55 7.22
C ARG A 54 22.06 0.42 8.73
N GLY A 55 22.66 -0.69 9.18
CA GLY A 55 22.99 -0.92 10.58
C GLY A 55 21.83 -1.43 11.43
N PHE A 56 20.73 -1.88 10.82
CA PHE A 56 19.65 -2.54 11.55
C PHE A 56 20.00 -4.01 11.80
N SER A 57 19.71 -4.47 13.01
CA SER A 57 19.71 -5.89 13.36
C SER A 57 18.30 -6.36 13.67
N ARG A 58 18.00 -7.61 13.32
CA ARG A 58 16.77 -8.28 13.76
C ARG A 58 16.88 -8.56 15.26
N ASP A 59 16.03 -7.93 16.05
CA ASP A 59 15.96 -8.10 17.49
C ASP A 59 14.54 -7.76 17.96
N ASP A 60 13.68 -8.78 17.95
CA ASP A 60 12.27 -8.63 18.30
C ASP A 60 12.08 -8.15 19.75
N ALA A 61 12.84 -8.74 20.69
CA ALA A 61 12.73 -8.39 22.10
C ALA A 61 13.22 -6.96 22.37
N GLY A 62 14.38 -6.58 21.84
CA GLY A 62 14.95 -5.24 21.99
C GLY A 62 14.11 -4.17 21.33
N ALA A 63 13.58 -4.44 20.12
CA ALA A 63 12.66 -3.56 19.43
C ALA A 63 11.38 -3.30 20.25
N LEU A 64 10.74 -4.37 20.76
CA LEU A 64 9.53 -4.24 21.58
C LEU A 64 9.79 -3.51 22.90
N ALA A 65 10.90 -3.81 23.57
CA ALA A 65 11.32 -3.10 24.77
C ALA A 65 11.54 -1.60 24.50
N ARG A 66 12.17 -1.26 23.36
CA ARG A 66 12.42 0.13 22.96
C ARG A 66 11.13 0.88 22.64
N ILE A 67 10.18 0.24 21.95
CA ILE A 67 8.84 0.79 21.67
C ILE A 67 8.11 1.10 23.00
N ALA A 68 8.13 0.15 23.94
CA ALA A 68 7.49 0.31 25.24
C ALA A 68 8.14 1.45 26.06
N ALA A 69 9.48 1.54 26.06
CA ALA A 69 10.20 2.63 26.74
C ALA A 69 9.87 4.01 26.15
N GLY A 70 9.66 4.09 24.83
CA GLY A 70 9.16 5.29 24.15
C GLY A 70 7.66 5.55 24.33
N LYS A 71 6.98 4.78 25.19
CA LYS A 71 5.53 4.85 25.45
C LYS A 71 4.69 4.78 24.16
N ARG A 72 5.19 4.07 23.15
CA ARG A 72 4.48 3.81 21.90
C ARG A 72 3.64 2.54 22.06
N VAL A 73 2.57 2.44 21.28
CA VAL A 73 1.72 1.23 21.26
C VAL A 73 2.52 0.08 20.67
N VAL A 74 2.64 -1.01 21.42
CA VAL A 74 3.34 -2.22 20.96
C VAL A 74 2.53 -2.95 19.88
N PRO A 75 3.19 -3.57 18.89
CA PRO A 75 2.54 -4.37 17.86
C PRO A 75 1.57 -5.41 18.46
N GLN A 76 0.38 -5.52 17.86
CA GLN A 76 -0.62 -6.52 18.25
C GLN A 76 -0.66 -7.72 17.29
N ARG A 77 0.21 -7.72 16.28
CA ARG A 77 0.27 -8.72 15.22
C ARG A 77 1.70 -9.23 15.09
N PRO A 78 1.89 -10.53 14.82
CA PRO A 78 3.21 -11.07 14.52
C PRO A 78 3.83 -10.37 13.30
N ALA A 79 5.07 -9.92 13.44
CA ALA A 79 5.88 -9.38 12.37
C ALA A 79 7.35 -9.42 12.81
N GLU A 80 8.27 -9.26 11.86
CA GLU A 80 9.69 -9.14 12.19
C GLU A 80 10.01 -7.71 12.59
N HIS A 81 10.77 -7.54 13.68
CA HIS A 81 11.21 -6.25 14.16
C HIS A 81 12.72 -6.10 14.06
N TRP A 82 13.11 -4.96 13.52
CA TRP A 82 14.48 -4.56 13.26
C TRP A 82 14.74 -3.27 14.03
N ILE A 83 15.90 -3.17 14.66
CA ILE A 83 16.29 -1.99 15.43
C ILE A 83 17.68 -1.53 15.00
N ALA A 84 17.83 -0.21 14.90
CA ALA A 84 19.12 0.45 14.79
C ALA A 84 19.20 1.56 15.84
N GLY A 85 20.19 1.46 16.72
CA GLY A 85 20.47 2.47 17.73
C GLY A 85 21.13 3.69 17.11
N ALA A 86 20.74 4.89 17.55
CA ALA A 86 21.29 6.17 17.06
C ALA A 86 21.32 6.32 15.52
N ALA A 87 20.35 5.71 14.82
CA ALA A 87 20.28 5.70 13.36
C ALA A 87 19.94 7.07 12.74
N ALA A 88 19.42 8.00 13.55
CA ALA A 88 19.21 9.39 13.17
C ALA A 88 19.61 10.35 14.30
N THR A 89 19.54 11.65 14.01
CA THR A 89 19.71 12.72 15.02
C THR A 89 18.56 13.70 14.95
N ASP A 90 18.12 14.21 16.11
CA ASP A 90 17.10 15.24 16.18
C ASP A 90 17.66 16.65 15.91
N ALA A 91 16.81 17.68 16.00
CA ALA A 91 17.20 19.08 15.80
C ALA A 91 18.31 19.56 16.76
N ALA A 92 18.41 18.97 17.95
CA ALA A 92 19.42 19.27 18.95
C ALA A 92 20.66 18.36 18.85
N GLY A 93 20.73 17.49 17.84
CA GLY A 93 21.83 16.55 17.64
C GLY A 93 21.79 15.31 18.55
N ARG A 94 20.68 15.09 19.28
CA ARG A 94 20.54 13.91 20.13
C ARG A 94 20.27 12.67 19.27
N PRO A 95 20.85 11.51 19.63
CA PRO A 95 20.63 10.27 18.88
C PRO A 95 19.17 9.84 18.95
N VAL A 96 18.67 9.30 17.85
CA VAL A 96 17.31 8.77 17.69
C VAL A 96 17.43 7.31 17.25
N ASP A 97 16.83 6.43 18.03
CA ASP A 97 16.72 5.02 17.68
C ASP A 97 15.57 4.82 16.68
N VAL A 98 15.72 3.84 15.80
CA VAL A 98 14.71 3.53 14.79
C VAL A 98 14.32 2.07 14.90
N VAL A 99 13.02 1.82 15.00
CA VAL A 99 12.45 0.47 14.99
C VAL A 99 11.61 0.30 13.73
N VAL A 100 11.99 -0.67 12.90
CA VAL A 100 11.27 -1.06 11.69
C VAL A 100 10.52 -2.36 11.96
N THR A 101 9.21 -2.36 11.70
CA THR A 101 8.41 -3.57 11.57
C THR A 101 8.30 -3.93 10.09
N LEU A 102 8.80 -5.09 9.71
CA LEU A 102 8.74 -5.58 8.35
C LEU A 102 7.57 -6.56 8.20
N VAL A 103 6.65 -6.24 7.29
CA VAL A 103 5.48 -7.04 6.96
C VAL A 103 5.65 -7.60 5.55
N ARG A 104 5.59 -8.92 5.41
CA ARG A 104 5.78 -9.62 4.14
C ARG A 104 4.53 -10.39 3.79
N ALA A 105 4.09 -10.29 2.53
CA ALA A 105 3.04 -11.18 2.02
C ALA A 105 3.55 -12.62 1.82
N GLY A 106 4.87 -12.81 1.65
CA GLY A 106 5.47 -14.13 1.43
C GLY A 106 4.95 -14.80 0.16
N ASP A 107 4.36 -15.98 0.31
CA ASP A 107 3.73 -16.75 -0.76
C ASP A 107 2.23 -16.46 -0.93
N GLY A 108 1.68 -15.48 -0.21
CA GLY A 108 0.25 -15.10 -0.26
C GLY A 108 -0.66 -15.96 0.62
N SER A 109 -0.16 -17.05 1.21
CA SER A 109 -0.96 -17.94 2.06
C SER A 109 -1.49 -17.28 3.35
N ALA A 110 -0.85 -16.21 3.80
CA ALA A 110 -1.19 -15.45 5.00
C ALA A 110 -1.50 -13.97 4.70
N GLY A 111 -2.01 -13.66 3.50
CA GLY A 111 -2.27 -12.28 3.08
C GLY A 111 -3.13 -11.49 4.06
N GLY A 112 -4.12 -12.14 4.70
CA GLY A 112 -4.97 -11.51 5.69
C GLY A 112 -4.27 -11.11 6.99
N ASP A 113 -3.24 -11.86 7.40
CA ASP A 113 -2.41 -11.53 8.56
C ASP A 113 -1.45 -10.40 8.22
N ALA A 114 -0.83 -10.43 7.04
CA ALA A 114 0.00 -9.33 6.54
C ALA A 114 -0.78 -8.02 6.45
N ALA A 115 -1.99 -8.06 5.88
CA ALA A 115 -2.88 -6.90 5.83
C ALA A 115 -3.25 -6.37 7.22
N SER A 116 -3.46 -7.27 8.19
CA SER A 116 -3.76 -6.91 9.58
C SER A 116 -2.56 -6.30 10.29
N ALA A 117 -1.35 -6.82 10.07
CA ALA A 117 -0.10 -6.28 10.61
C ALA A 117 0.23 -4.91 10.02
N PHE A 118 0.00 -4.71 8.73
CA PHE A 118 0.17 -3.38 8.12
C PHE A 118 -0.86 -2.37 8.64
N LEU A 119 -2.12 -2.79 8.83
CA LEU A 119 -3.17 -1.95 9.40
C LEU A 119 -2.89 -1.54 10.86
N ASP A 120 -2.40 -2.47 11.66
CA ASP A 120 -1.88 -2.19 13.01
C ASP A 120 -0.74 -1.16 12.95
N GLY A 121 0.21 -1.37 12.03
CA GLY A 121 1.32 -0.46 11.76
C GLY A 121 0.88 0.97 11.39
N LEU A 122 -0.11 1.13 10.50
CA LEU A 122 -0.69 2.44 10.15
C LEU A 122 -1.21 3.19 11.40
N GLY A 123 -1.77 2.45 12.36
CA GLY A 123 -2.28 2.99 13.61
C GLY A 123 -1.19 3.40 14.59
N ARG A 124 -0.17 2.54 14.77
CA ARG A 124 0.83 2.72 15.83
C ARG A 124 2.10 3.46 15.42
N CYS A 125 2.57 3.26 14.19
CA CYS A 125 3.86 3.77 13.73
C CYS A 125 3.82 5.25 13.36
N ASP A 126 4.97 5.90 13.48
CA ASP A 126 5.18 7.30 13.06
C ASP A 126 5.25 7.37 11.52
N VAL A 127 5.81 6.32 10.89
CA VAL A 127 5.91 6.18 9.44
C VAL A 127 5.33 4.83 8.99
N ALA A 128 4.55 4.84 7.91
CA ALA A 128 4.08 3.62 7.26
C ALA A 128 4.41 3.64 5.77
N MET A 129 4.94 2.54 5.26
CA MET A 129 5.31 2.38 3.86
C MET A 129 4.70 1.09 3.33
N TYR A 130 3.93 1.20 2.24
CA TYR A 130 3.46 0.06 1.47
C TYR A 130 4.12 0.07 0.10
N GLY A 131 4.57 -1.09 -0.37
CA GLY A 131 5.06 -1.32 -1.71
C GLY A 131 4.35 -2.52 -2.35
N GLY A 132 3.65 -2.35 -3.46
CA GLY A 132 3.00 -3.46 -4.15
C GLY A 132 1.92 -3.02 -5.14
N HIS A 133 0.96 -3.90 -5.42
CA HIS A 133 -0.16 -3.59 -6.31
C HIS A 133 -1.05 -2.48 -5.75
N GLY A 134 -1.39 -1.51 -6.61
CA GLY A 134 -2.36 -0.45 -6.28
C GLY A 134 -3.83 -0.87 -6.46
N ARG A 135 -4.06 -2.07 -7.03
CA ARG A 135 -5.37 -2.68 -7.34
C ARG A 135 -6.43 -1.66 -7.82
N TYR A 136 -6.14 -0.93 -8.89
CA TYR A 136 -7.07 0.06 -9.47
C TYR A 136 -7.51 1.14 -8.48
N GLY A 137 -6.64 1.54 -7.56
CA GLY A 137 -6.92 2.60 -6.62
C GLY A 137 -7.83 2.18 -5.46
N THR A 138 -8.08 0.88 -5.22
CA THR A 138 -8.91 0.42 -4.10
C THR A 138 -8.16 0.32 -2.78
N GLY A 139 -6.86 0.03 -2.81
CA GLY A 139 -5.99 -0.01 -1.64
C GLY A 139 -4.89 -1.08 -1.74
N PRO A 140 -4.04 -1.17 -0.71
CA PRO A 140 -3.00 -2.20 -0.59
C PRO A 140 -3.55 -3.62 -0.66
N ASP A 141 -2.76 -4.51 -1.25
CA ASP A 141 -3.06 -5.94 -1.33
C ASP A 141 -1.84 -6.80 -0.96
N PHE A 142 -2.14 -7.91 -0.29
CA PHE A 142 -1.20 -8.87 0.29
C PHE A 142 -1.53 -10.32 -0.12
N ASP A 143 -2.41 -10.50 -1.09
CA ASP A 143 -2.85 -11.82 -1.55
C ASP A 143 -3.02 -11.89 -3.07
N TYR A 144 -3.33 -13.08 -3.56
CA TYR A 144 -3.66 -13.34 -4.96
C TYR A 144 -4.78 -12.42 -5.45
N ASN A 145 -4.69 -12.07 -6.74
CA ASN A 145 -5.81 -11.48 -7.45
C ASN A 145 -7.08 -12.33 -7.29
N PHE A 146 -8.25 -11.71 -7.45
CA PHE A 146 -9.49 -12.48 -7.47
C PHE A 146 -9.52 -13.37 -8.70
N THR A 147 -9.89 -14.63 -8.47
CA THR A 147 -10.08 -15.62 -9.53
C THR A 147 -11.57 -15.84 -9.74
N ALA A 148 -11.96 -16.34 -10.92
CA ALA A 148 -13.36 -16.56 -11.25
C ALA A 148 -13.57 -17.97 -11.79
N ASP A 149 -14.61 -18.64 -11.32
CA ASP A 149 -15.05 -19.92 -11.86
C ASP A 149 -16.43 -19.74 -12.49
N LEU A 150 -16.55 -20.13 -13.76
CA LEU A 150 -17.83 -20.35 -14.40
C LEU A 150 -18.34 -21.73 -13.97
N VAL A 151 -19.57 -21.80 -13.49
CA VAL A 151 -20.20 -23.05 -13.05
C VAL A 151 -21.45 -23.35 -13.85
N ASP A 152 -21.82 -24.62 -13.96
CA ASP A 152 -23.09 -25.08 -14.53
C ASP A 152 -24.28 -24.91 -13.56
N ASP A 153 -25.48 -25.32 -13.97
CA ASP A 153 -26.68 -25.25 -13.11
C ASP A 153 -26.62 -26.18 -11.89
N LYS A 154 -25.67 -27.13 -11.87
CA LYS A 154 -25.42 -28.05 -10.76
C LYS A 154 -24.23 -27.61 -9.90
N GLY A 155 -23.58 -26.49 -10.24
CA GLY A 155 -22.41 -25.96 -9.54
C GLY A 155 -21.07 -26.60 -9.96
N ALA A 156 -21.02 -27.42 -11.00
CA ALA A 156 -19.78 -27.98 -11.52
C ALA A 156 -19.01 -26.91 -12.31
N ILE A 157 -17.69 -26.82 -12.10
CA ILE A 157 -16.83 -25.85 -12.78
C ILE A 157 -16.74 -26.19 -14.27
N GLU A 158 -17.18 -25.26 -15.13
CA GLU A 158 -17.08 -25.32 -16.58
C GLU A 158 -15.78 -24.66 -17.08
N ALA A 159 -15.33 -23.60 -16.40
CA ALA A 159 -14.10 -22.87 -16.71
C ALA A 159 -13.58 -22.10 -15.48
N SER A 160 -12.27 -21.87 -15.41
CA SER A 160 -11.62 -21.08 -14.36
C SER A 160 -10.70 -20.02 -14.96
N PHE A 161 -10.66 -18.85 -14.33
CA PHE A 161 -9.89 -17.69 -14.76
C PHE A 161 -9.06 -17.16 -13.60
N SER A 162 -7.74 -17.15 -13.75
CA SER A 162 -6.81 -16.59 -12.75
C SER A 162 -6.53 -15.11 -12.96
N GLU A 163 -6.77 -14.60 -14.18
CA GLU A 163 -6.50 -13.21 -14.57
C GLU A 163 -7.78 -12.51 -15.05
N TYR A 164 -7.90 -11.21 -14.74
CA TYR A 164 -9.05 -10.42 -15.17
C TYR A 164 -9.13 -10.26 -16.68
N LYS A 165 -7.97 -10.27 -17.36
CA LYS A 165 -7.91 -10.17 -18.82
C LYS A 165 -8.51 -11.40 -19.47
N ASP A 166 -8.16 -12.60 -19.01
CA ASP A 166 -8.69 -13.86 -19.55
C ASP A 166 -10.21 -13.95 -19.33
N LEU A 167 -10.69 -13.52 -18.16
CA LEU A 167 -12.12 -13.41 -17.88
C LEU A 167 -12.80 -12.39 -18.81
N GLU A 168 -12.20 -11.22 -19.02
CA GLU A 168 -12.75 -10.19 -19.91
C GLU A 168 -12.87 -10.70 -21.35
N GLU A 169 -11.83 -11.32 -21.88
CA GLU A 169 -11.80 -11.88 -23.24
C GLU A 169 -12.88 -12.97 -23.42
N PHE A 170 -13.03 -13.86 -22.43
CA PHE A 170 -14.09 -14.86 -22.42
C PHE A 170 -15.49 -14.23 -22.45
N LEU A 171 -15.72 -13.20 -21.62
CA LEU A 171 -17.01 -12.51 -21.54
C LEU A 171 -17.31 -11.69 -22.79
N VAL A 172 -16.30 -11.13 -23.45
CA VAL A 172 -16.43 -10.48 -24.76
C VAL A 172 -16.96 -11.49 -25.77
N GLU A 173 -16.33 -12.66 -25.90
CA GLU A 173 -16.76 -13.68 -26.86
C GLU A 173 -18.19 -14.15 -26.58
N ARG A 174 -18.46 -14.51 -25.33
CA ARG A 174 -19.79 -14.96 -24.91
C ARG A 174 -20.87 -13.90 -25.16
N GLY A 175 -20.56 -12.64 -24.85
CA GLY A 175 -21.46 -11.50 -24.97
C GLY A 175 -21.85 -11.14 -26.41
N ARG A 176 -21.05 -11.53 -27.42
CA ARG A 176 -21.31 -11.23 -28.84
C ARG A 176 -22.68 -11.72 -29.31
N THR A 177 -23.05 -12.94 -28.94
CA THR A 177 -24.33 -13.56 -29.31
C THR A 177 -25.54 -12.77 -28.78
N SER A 178 -25.38 -12.14 -27.62
CA SER A 178 -26.43 -11.39 -26.93
C SER A 178 -26.27 -9.87 -27.04
N LYS A 179 -25.29 -9.39 -27.84
CA LYS A 179 -24.90 -7.97 -27.95
C LYS A 179 -24.65 -7.29 -26.60
N ARG A 180 -24.09 -8.03 -25.63
CA ARG A 180 -23.75 -7.52 -24.30
C ARG A 180 -22.27 -7.15 -24.24
N SER A 181 -21.97 -6.08 -23.52
CA SER A 181 -20.58 -5.79 -23.14
C SER A 181 -20.09 -6.81 -22.09
N PRO A 182 -18.77 -7.01 -21.95
CA PRO A 182 -18.22 -7.93 -20.95
C PRO A 182 -18.69 -7.60 -19.53
N LEU A 183 -18.82 -6.30 -19.19
CA LEU A 183 -19.32 -5.88 -17.87
C LEU A 183 -20.79 -6.28 -17.63
N VAL A 184 -21.64 -6.17 -18.66
CA VAL A 184 -23.05 -6.57 -18.56
C VAL A 184 -23.15 -8.09 -18.43
N GLU A 185 -22.35 -8.84 -19.18
CA GLU A 185 -22.33 -10.31 -19.09
C GLU A 185 -21.78 -10.79 -17.74
N TYR A 186 -20.69 -10.19 -17.23
CA TYR A 186 -20.18 -10.42 -15.88
C TYR A 186 -21.27 -10.29 -14.82
N ARG A 187 -21.96 -9.14 -14.79
CA ARG A 187 -23.01 -8.89 -13.79
C ARG A 187 -24.19 -9.84 -13.94
N ALA A 188 -24.56 -10.20 -15.16
CA ALA A 188 -25.63 -11.16 -15.42
C ALA A 188 -25.27 -12.56 -14.91
N LEU A 189 -24.04 -13.02 -15.12
CA LEU A 189 -23.59 -14.33 -14.65
C LEU A 189 -23.45 -14.37 -13.13
N VAL A 190 -22.89 -13.33 -12.50
CA VAL A 190 -22.79 -13.22 -11.04
C VAL A 190 -24.19 -13.21 -10.41
N ALA A 191 -25.13 -12.41 -10.94
CA ALA A 191 -26.50 -12.34 -10.42
C ALA A 191 -27.26 -13.67 -10.53
N ARG A 192 -26.89 -14.53 -11.48
CA ARG A 192 -27.46 -15.87 -11.67
C ARG A 192 -26.71 -16.96 -10.90
N GLY A 193 -25.65 -16.61 -10.17
CA GLY A 193 -24.78 -17.58 -9.49
C GLY A 193 -23.96 -18.46 -10.45
N ARG A 194 -23.89 -18.11 -11.74
CA ARG A 194 -23.17 -18.86 -12.79
C ARG A 194 -21.70 -18.48 -12.87
N LEU A 195 -21.31 -17.32 -12.36
CA LEU A 195 -19.91 -16.91 -12.22
C LEU A 195 -19.62 -16.64 -10.75
N GLN A 196 -18.75 -17.45 -10.16
CA GLN A 196 -18.34 -17.37 -8.77
C GLN A 196 -16.97 -16.71 -8.68
N ILE A 197 -16.88 -15.58 -7.97
CA ILE A 197 -15.61 -14.90 -7.76
C ILE A 197 -14.99 -15.38 -6.46
N ARG A 198 -13.82 -16.03 -6.57
CA ARG A 198 -13.06 -16.55 -5.44
C ARG A 198 -12.05 -15.51 -4.97
N ARG A 199 -12.00 -15.36 -3.65
CA ARG A 199 -11.07 -14.50 -2.93
C ARG A 199 -10.25 -15.39 -2.02
N VAL A 200 -8.95 -15.17 -1.99
CA VAL A 200 -8.03 -15.92 -1.14
C VAL A 200 -7.68 -15.02 0.05
N ASN A 201 -7.53 -15.64 1.24
CA ASN A 201 -7.07 -15.19 2.58
C ASN A 201 -7.35 -13.74 3.02
N SER A 202 -8.28 -13.04 2.38
CA SER A 202 -8.66 -11.67 2.66
C SER A 202 -7.49 -10.69 2.70
N GLY A 203 -6.45 -10.75 1.85
CA GLY A 203 -5.30 -9.83 1.97
C GLY A 203 -5.54 -8.36 1.56
N ASN A 204 -6.72 -8.02 1.06
CA ASN A 204 -7.02 -6.66 0.63
C ASN A 204 -7.30 -5.71 1.83
N LEU A 205 -6.73 -4.50 1.77
CA LEU A 205 -7.05 -3.38 2.67
C LEU A 205 -7.74 -2.26 1.88
N VAL A 206 -9.05 -2.09 2.11
CA VAL A 206 -9.86 -1.14 1.35
C VAL A 206 -9.69 0.27 1.87
N ILE A 207 -9.13 1.13 1.03
CA ILE A 207 -9.08 2.59 1.20
C ILE A 207 -10.26 3.26 0.48
N ASN A 208 -10.56 2.77 -0.73
CA ASN A 208 -11.45 3.45 -1.65
C ASN A 208 -12.28 2.44 -2.44
N LEU A 209 -13.58 2.71 -2.59
CA LEU A 209 -14.49 1.94 -3.45
C LEU A 209 -15.08 2.78 -4.59
N ARG A 210 -14.63 4.03 -4.74
CA ARG A 210 -14.88 4.81 -5.94
C ARG A 210 -13.96 4.29 -7.03
N ASN A 211 -14.56 3.75 -8.10
CA ASN A 211 -13.84 3.31 -9.28
C ASN A 211 -13.36 4.53 -10.08
N TYR A 212 -12.07 4.87 -10.00
CA TYR A 212 -11.44 5.89 -10.85
C TYR A 212 -11.01 5.34 -12.22
N HIS A 213 -11.07 4.02 -12.39
CA HIS A 213 -10.60 3.26 -13.55
C HIS A 213 -11.79 2.63 -14.30
N THR A 214 -12.82 3.43 -14.56
CA THR A 214 -14.09 2.92 -15.11
C THR A 214 -13.99 2.29 -16.51
N ALA A 215 -12.88 2.52 -17.21
CA ALA A 215 -12.57 1.89 -18.50
C ALA A 215 -11.91 0.50 -18.36
N GLU A 216 -11.46 0.12 -17.15
CA GLU A 216 -10.73 -1.13 -16.90
C GLU A 216 -11.70 -2.17 -16.29
N PHE A 217 -11.88 -3.32 -16.95
CA PHE A 217 -12.82 -4.36 -16.49
C PHE A 217 -12.48 -4.87 -15.08
N GLY A 218 -11.20 -5.16 -14.82
CA GLY A 218 -10.73 -5.62 -13.52
C GLY A 218 -11.08 -4.67 -12.37
N ALA A 219 -11.13 -3.36 -12.61
CA ALA A 219 -11.54 -2.39 -11.60
C ALA A 219 -13.01 -2.54 -11.20
N HIS A 220 -13.90 -2.92 -12.12
CA HIS A 220 -15.30 -3.21 -11.79
C HIS A 220 -15.44 -4.50 -11.00
N VAL A 221 -14.73 -5.55 -11.39
CA VAL A 221 -14.71 -6.82 -10.64
C VAL A 221 -14.23 -6.55 -9.21
N MET A 222 -13.08 -5.89 -9.05
CA MET A 222 -12.49 -5.55 -7.76
C MET A 222 -13.48 -4.76 -6.87
N VAL A 223 -14.05 -3.68 -7.40
CA VAL A 223 -14.98 -2.83 -6.64
C VAL A 223 -16.28 -3.54 -6.27
N ASP A 224 -16.88 -4.29 -7.19
CA ASP A 224 -18.15 -5.01 -6.93
C ASP A 224 -17.95 -6.09 -5.85
N GLN A 225 -16.83 -6.79 -5.87
CA GLN A 225 -16.49 -7.81 -4.87
C GLN A 225 -16.15 -7.20 -3.50
N LEU A 226 -15.28 -6.18 -3.45
CA LEU A 226 -14.91 -5.53 -2.19
C LEU A 226 -16.08 -4.77 -1.53
N LYS A 227 -17.07 -4.31 -2.30
CA LYS A 227 -18.30 -3.69 -1.76
C LYS A 227 -19.14 -4.66 -0.95
N THR A 228 -19.26 -5.89 -1.42
CA THR A 228 -20.15 -6.92 -0.85
C THR A 228 -19.48 -7.77 0.22
N ASP A 229 -18.15 -7.67 0.37
CA ASP A 229 -17.41 -8.39 1.40
C ASP A 229 -17.73 -7.89 2.82
N PRO A 230 -18.32 -8.73 3.70
CA PRO A 230 -18.57 -8.38 5.09
C PRO A 230 -17.30 -8.38 5.95
N ASN A 231 -16.30 -9.20 5.58
CA ASN A 231 -15.08 -9.47 6.35
C ASN A 231 -13.89 -8.60 5.92
N ILE A 232 -14.03 -7.86 4.83
CA ILE A 232 -12.95 -7.02 4.32
C ILE A 232 -12.53 -5.93 5.32
N ARG A 233 -11.21 -5.78 5.44
CA ARG A 233 -10.60 -4.69 6.21
C ARG A 233 -10.79 -3.37 5.47
N ARG A 234 -11.27 -2.37 6.20
CA ARG A 234 -11.56 -1.04 5.66
C ARG A 234 -10.85 0.01 6.50
N MET A 235 -10.18 0.95 5.83
CA MET A 235 -9.63 2.14 6.49
C MET A 235 -10.72 2.96 7.16
N SER A 236 -11.93 3.00 6.59
CA SER A 236 -13.07 3.73 7.16
C SER A 236 -13.55 3.19 8.51
N LYS A 237 -13.17 1.96 8.87
CA LYS A 237 -13.49 1.34 10.17
C LYS A 237 -12.40 1.56 11.21
N GLN A 238 -11.27 2.18 10.84
CA GLN A 238 -10.15 2.39 11.75
C GLN A 238 -10.30 3.70 12.50
N ALA A 239 -9.92 3.67 13.78
CA ALA A 239 -9.81 4.86 14.61
C ALA A 239 -8.34 5.22 14.79
N PHE A 240 -7.93 6.35 14.21
CA PHE A 240 -6.59 6.90 14.41
C PHE A 240 -6.60 7.98 15.49
N ASP A 241 -5.50 8.10 16.22
CA ASP A 241 -5.26 9.20 17.15
C ASP A 241 -4.80 10.48 16.41
N LYS A 242 -4.45 11.53 17.17
CA LYS A 242 -3.99 12.83 16.65
C LYS A 242 -2.45 12.97 16.59
N ARG A 243 -1.70 11.88 16.48
CA ARG A 243 -0.25 11.92 16.25
C ARG A 243 0.06 12.26 14.80
N TYR A 244 1.18 12.96 14.61
CA TYR A 244 1.75 13.20 13.29
C TYR A 244 2.18 11.88 12.67
N ARG A 245 1.92 11.70 11.37
CA ARG A 245 2.23 10.48 10.63
C ARG A 245 2.67 10.80 9.22
N LEU A 246 3.57 9.99 8.68
CA LEU A 246 3.90 9.99 7.25
C LEU A 246 3.55 8.63 6.64
N TRP A 247 2.69 8.61 5.63
CA TRP A 247 2.33 7.38 4.91
C TRP A 247 2.79 7.44 3.45
N LEU A 248 3.59 6.45 3.05
CA LEU A 248 3.93 6.17 1.66
C LEU A 248 3.09 5.00 1.15
N PHE A 249 2.43 5.21 0.01
CA PHE A 249 1.86 4.13 -0.79
C PHE A 249 2.58 4.07 -2.13
N ASN A 250 3.38 3.03 -2.36
CA ASN A 250 4.16 2.82 -3.57
C ASN A 250 3.55 1.66 -4.38
N GLY A 251 2.93 1.98 -5.52
CA GLY A 251 2.24 1.03 -6.37
C GLY A 251 1.67 1.72 -7.60
N CYS A 252 0.93 1.06 -8.48
CA CYS A 252 0.33 1.76 -9.62
C CYS A 252 -0.72 2.80 -9.16
N ARG A 253 -0.50 4.09 -9.47
CA ARG A 253 -1.45 5.22 -9.28
C ARG A 253 -2.04 5.35 -7.86
N THR A 254 -1.23 5.20 -6.82
CA THR A 254 -1.72 5.24 -5.43
C THR A 254 -2.12 6.64 -4.94
N ASN A 255 -1.83 7.70 -5.69
CA ASN A 255 -2.36 9.03 -5.40
C ASN A 255 -3.90 9.08 -5.41
N ASP A 256 -4.59 8.13 -6.04
CA ASP A 256 -6.05 7.99 -5.96
C ASP A 256 -6.57 7.68 -4.55
N TYR A 257 -5.70 7.22 -3.64
CA TYR A 257 -6.03 7.01 -2.24
C TYR A 257 -6.27 8.31 -1.49
N PHE A 258 -5.57 9.40 -1.85
CA PHE A 258 -5.44 10.59 -1.01
C PHE A 258 -6.78 11.20 -0.63
N TYR A 259 -7.68 11.41 -1.60
CA TYR A 259 -8.99 12.00 -1.34
C TYR A 259 -9.77 11.23 -0.25
N ASN A 260 -9.73 9.89 -0.31
CA ASN A 260 -10.45 9.06 0.66
C ASN A 260 -9.70 8.98 1.99
N LEU A 261 -8.37 8.88 1.99
CA LEU A 261 -7.60 8.94 3.23
C LEU A 261 -7.84 10.24 4.00
N ARG A 262 -7.97 11.38 3.29
CA ARG A 262 -8.36 12.67 3.85
C ARG A 262 -9.79 12.68 4.39
N LYS A 263 -10.74 12.04 3.71
CA LYS A 263 -12.14 12.02 4.14
C LYS A 263 -12.40 11.06 5.31
N LEU A 264 -11.77 9.90 5.30
CA LEU A 264 -12.07 8.80 6.22
C LEU A 264 -11.41 8.97 7.60
N ASN A 265 -10.31 9.73 7.69
CA ASN A 265 -9.47 9.76 8.89
C ASN A 265 -9.32 11.17 9.49
N PRO A 266 -10.41 11.85 9.90
CA PRO A 266 -10.35 13.24 10.35
C PRO A 266 -9.39 13.47 11.53
N LYS A 267 -9.26 12.49 12.44
CA LYS A 267 -8.31 12.58 13.57
C LYS A 267 -6.85 12.50 13.13
N ALA A 268 -6.50 11.56 12.23
CA ALA A 268 -5.16 11.48 11.66
C ALA A 268 -4.80 12.78 10.93
N ASN A 269 -5.74 13.32 10.14
CA ASN A 269 -5.54 14.59 9.44
C ASN A 269 -5.32 15.76 10.41
N ALA A 270 -6.11 15.83 11.49
CA ALA A 270 -5.93 16.86 12.52
C ALA A 270 -4.61 16.70 13.29
N GLY A 271 -4.01 15.51 13.30
CA GLY A 271 -2.69 15.25 13.88
C GLY A 271 -1.51 15.65 12.99
N GLY A 272 -1.77 15.99 11.72
CA GLY A 272 -0.75 16.17 10.69
C GLY A 272 -0.43 14.84 10.00
N LEU A 273 -1.31 14.39 9.12
CA LEU A 273 -1.04 13.23 8.26
C LEU A 273 -0.42 13.73 6.95
N ASP A 274 0.81 13.33 6.66
CA ASP A 274 1.45 13.56 5.37
C ASP A 274 1.37 12.29 4.51
N LEU A 275 0.96 12.45 3.25
CA LEU A 275 0.77 11.35 2.31
C LEU A 275 1.76 11.48 1.16
N ILE A 276 2.45 10.40 0.83
CA ILE A 276 3.26 10.24 -0.38
C ILE A 276 2.68 9.07 -1.18
N GLY A 277 2.55 9.25 -2.48
CA GLY A 277 1.90 8.30 -3.37
C GLY A 277 2.47 8.44 -4.77
N THR A 278 2.28 7.43 -5.58
CA THR A 278 2.71 7.41 -6.97
C THR A 278 1.61 7.97 -7.85
N ARG A 279 1.98 8.63 -8.95
CA ARG A 279 1.03 9.09 -9.97
C ARG A 279 1.11 8.34 -11.29
N ARG A 280 2.03 7.38 -11.37
CA ARG A 280 2.27 6.52 -12.54
C ARG A 280 2.45 5.06 -12.11
N VAL A 281 2.65 4.20 -13.09
CA VAL A 281 3.06 2.81 -12.87
C VAL A 281 4.43 2.77 -12.17
N THR A 282 4.56 1.90 -11.18
CA THR A 282 5.85 1.57 -10.55
C THR A 282 6.12 0.09 -10.73
N TYR A 283 7.35 -0.26 -11.05
CA TYR A 283 7.73 -1.64 -11.33
C TYR A 283 8.18 -2.35 -10.05
N TRP A 284 7.92 -3.65 -9.97
CA TRP A 284 8.31 -4.49 -8.83
C TRP A 284 9.80 -4.39 -8.50
N SER A 285 10.66 -4.33 -9.52
CA SER A 285 12.11 -4.21 -9.36
C SER A 285 12.57 -2.96 -8.61
N MET A 286 11.71 -1.94 -8.47
CA MET A 286 12.04 -0.67 -7.82
C MET A 286 11.44 -0.55 -6.41
N ILE A 287 10.59 -1.49 -5.99
CA ILE A 287 9.77 -1.34 -4.78
C ILE A 287 10.62 -1.29 -3.51
N GLY A 288 11.53 -2.25 -3.33
CA GLY A 288 12.37 -2.29 -2.13
C GLY A 288 13.31 -1.09 -2.06
N ASP A 289 13.94 -0.72 -3.17
CA ASP A 289 14.80 0.47 -3.26
C ASP A 289 14.05 1.76 -2.93
N THR A 290 12.80 1.88 -3.37
CA THR A 290 11.95 3.04 -3.05
C THR A 290 11.71 3.18 -1.56
N MET A 291 11.37 2.08 -0.89
CA MET A 291 11.06 2.09 0.54
C MET A 291 12.31 2.36 1.38
N LEU A 292 13.44 1.74 1.02
CA LEU A 292 14.74 1.99 1.66
C LEU A 292 15.23 3.42 1.40
N LYS A 293 15.01 3.96 0.20
CA LYS A 293 15.35 5.35 -0.12
C LYS A 293 14.52 6.32 0.71
N LEU A 294 13.21 6.11 0.87
CA LEU A 294 12.42 6.95 1.79
C LEU A 294 12.96 6.88 3.21
N LEU A 295 13.30 5.68 3.71
CA LEU A 295 13.90 5.53 5.03
C LEU A 295 15.16 6.40 5.16
N ASP A 296 16.11 6.32 4.21
CA ASP A 296 17.34 7.12 4.23
C ASP A 296 17.06 8.63 4.27
N GLU A 297 16.13 9.10 3.44
CA GLU A 297 15.81 10.53 3.39
C GLU A 297 15.16 11.02 4.70
N LEU A 298 14.39 10.16 5.39
CA LEU A 298 13.84 10.47 6.69
C LEU A 298 14.93 10.52 7.77
N LEU A 299 15.86 9.56 7.79
CA LEU A 299 16.98 9.55 8.74
C LEU A 299 17.89 10.78 8.57
N GLN A 300 18.04 11.25 7.33
CA GLN A 300 18.80 12.45 6.98
C GLN A 300 18.00 13.76 7.11
N ARG A 301 16.76 13.69 7.60
CA ARG A 301 15.87 14.85 7.81
C ARG A 301 15.64 15.72 6.57
N ARG A 302 15.48 15.08 5.42
CA ARG A 302 15.35 15.75 4.11
C ARG A 302 14.01 16.48 3.95
N THR A 303 14.00 17.52 3.14
CA THR A 303 12.75 18.21 2.76
C THR A 303 11.88 17.33 1.87
N PHE A 304 10.59 17.62 1.76
CA PHE A 304 9.72 16.86 0.85
C PHE A 304 10.16 16.95 -0.61
N SER A 305 10.68 18.10 -1.04
CA SER A 305 11.23 18.25 -2.39
C SER A 305 12.43 17.32 -2.61
N GLN A 306 13.34 17.22 -1.65
CA GLN A 306 14.48 16.31 -1.72
C GLN A 306 14.01 14.84 -1.69
N ILE A 307 13.03 14.51 -0.84
CA ILE A 307 12.42 13.18 -0.79
C ILE A 307 11.87 12.80 -2.18
N LEU A 308 11.00 13.63 -2.78
CA LEU A 308 10.42 13.30 -4.09
C LEU A 308 11.48 13.19 -5.20
N GLN A 309 12.53 14.01 -5.17
CA GLN A 309 13.64 13.92 -6.11
C GLN A 309 14.41 12.59 -5.94
N SER A 310 14.69 12.21 -4.71
CA SER A 310 15.36 10.96 -4.33
C SER A 310 14.53 9.73 -4.71
N LEU A 311 13.21 9.77 -4.53
CA LEU A 311 12.31 8.68 -4.94
C LEU A 311 12.21 8.57 -6.46
N HIS A 312 12.25 9.69 -7.18
CA HIS A 312 12.30 9.68 -8.64
C HIS A 312 13.61 9.10 -9.17
N ALA A 313 14.74 9.36 -8.51
CA ALA A 313 16.03 8.81 -8.93
C ALA A 313 16.06 7.26 -8.89
N VAL A 314 15.33 6.65 -7.96
CA VAL A 314 15.18 5.18 -7.87
C VAL A 314 13.97 4.65 -8.65
N ASN A 315 13.10 5.54 -9.14
CA ASN A 315 11.99 5.22 -10.05
C ASN A 315 12.06 6.12 -11.30
N PRO A 316 13.07 5.94 -12.16
CA PRO A 316 13.22 6.74 -13.37
C PRO A 316 12.06 6.53 -14.35
N ASP A 317 11.95 7.42 -15.34
CA ASP A 317 10.95 7.31 -16.40
C ASP A 317 11.16 6.04 -17.22
N ASN A 318 10.08 5.31 -17.51
CA ASN A 318 10.09 4.16 -18.40
C ASN A 318 9.32 4.46 -19.71
N PRO A 319 9.70 3.83 -20.84
CA PRO A 319 9.04 4.07 -22.14
C PRO A 319 7.53 3.81 -22.16
N GLY A 320 7.02 3.00 -21.22
CA GLY A 320 5.60 2.67 -21.08
C GLY A 320 4.82 3.51 -20.07
N ASP A 321 5.43 4.51 -19.44
CA ASP A 321 4.77 5.30 -18.40
C ASP A 321 3.68 6.21 -18.99
N ASP A 322 2.53 6.24 -18.30
CA ASP A 322 1.42 7.15 -18.60
C ASP A 322 1.70 8.61 -18.18
N ALA A 323 2.77 8.85 -17.42
CA ALA A 323 3.25 10.18 -17.05
C ALA A 323 4.79 10.26 -16.94
N ARG A 324 5.36 11.37 -17.41
CA ARG A 324 6.81 11.68 -17.33
C ARG A 324 7.16 12.57 -16.14
N GLY A 325 8.41 12.52 -15.66
CA GLY A 325 8.92 13.29 -14.52
C GLY A 325 8.74 12.57 -13.17
N PRO A 326 8.62 13.28 -12.03
CA PRO A 326 8.63 12.64 -10.72
C PRO A 326 7.56 11.56 -10.59
N SER A 327 7.95 10.37 -10.14
CA SER A 327 7.08 9.20 -9.94
C SER A 327 6.08 9.41 -8.81
N HIS A 328 6.48 10.17 -7.79
CA HIS A 328 5.73 10.39 -6.56
C HIS A 328 5.22 11.82 -6.45
N VAL A 329 4.11 11.97 -5.73
CA VAL A 329 3.46 13.22 -5.34
C VAL A 329 3.20 13.19 -3.85
N ALA A 330 3.08 14.37 -3.25
CA ALA A 330 2.75 14.50 -1.84
C ALA A 330 1.46 15.30 -1.61
N ASP A 331 0.69 14.91 -0.59
CA ASP A 331 -0.38 15.70 -0.01
C ASP A 331 -0.03 15.92 1.46
N LEU A 332 0.24 17.17 1.82
CA LEU A 332 0.70 17.56 3.18
C LEU A 332 -0.44 17.99 4.10
N GLY A 333 -1.69 17.84 3.64
CA GLY A 333 -2.88 18.23 4.38
C GLY A 333 -2.93 19.72 4.66
N ARG A 334 -3.68 20.10 5.69
CA ARG A 334 -3.64 21.47 6.22
C ARG A 334 -2.60 21.50 7.32
N ARG A 335 -1.45 22.11 7.03
CA ARG A 335 -0.48 22.50 8.06
C ARG A 335 -1.01 23.75 8.73
N ALA A 336 -1.44 23.61 9.99
CA ALA A 336 -1.84 24.73 10.83
C ALA A 336 -0.59 25.43 11.39
#